data_AF-A0A1D6PRW9-F1
#
_entry.id   AF-A0A1D6PRW9-F1
#
_cell.length_a   1.000
_cell.length_b   1.000
_cell.length_c   1.000
_cell.angle_alpha   90.00
_cell.angle_beta   90.00
_cell.angle_gamma   90.00
#
_symmetry.space_group_name_H-M   'P 1'
#
loop_
_entity.id
_entity.type
_entity.pdbx_description
1 polymer ?
#
loop_
_entity_poly.entity_id
_entity_poly.type
_entity_poly.pdbx_seq_one_letter_code
_entity_poly.pdbx_strand_id
1 'polypeptide(L)'
;MIFLDRQKHSKNPKYILVHCTHGHNRTGFMIIHYLMRTHVSCVAEAINMFAQRRPPGIYKRDYIEALYSFYHEVPENMMIACPPTPEWKRPDDLDLNGEAKQDDDDDNGDPEPPRNESEDKIITNDDVLGDEVPYDQQEALRVLCYKLLEMPLIRGHSQFPGSHPVSLNSENLQLLRQRYYYATWKADGTRYMMLIMRDGCFLIDRNFCFRRVQMRFPHKSLEGLHDMTLIDGEMIIDTVPDSGLKRRYLAYDLMALGAVSKTKLPFSERWKMLEDEIIRPRYYEKNKFESGSKSNPLYKYDMELFSVRRKDFWLLSTVKKVLKVFIPSLCHDADGLIFQGWDDPYVTRTHEGLLKWKYPEMNSVDFLFELTNDNRQLVFLYERGKKKLMDGARIAFTDDVDPSSIAGRIVECSWNKEEQCWSCMRIRSDKSTPNDINTYRKVMRSITDNITEEKLLEEIDEISLLPMYADRMQQAHTKMAQQQRRRLPPQC
;
A
#
# COMPACT_ATOMS: atom_id res chain seq x y z
N MET A 1 8.25 -1.12 -20.49
CA MET A 1 9.04 -0.59 -21.63
C MET A 1 10.07 0.48 -21.25
N ILE A 2 9.84 1.38 -20.27
CA ILE A 2 10.76 2.50 -19.94
C ILE A 2 12.19 2.06 -19.57
N PHE A 3 12.36 0.99 -18.79
CA PHE A 3 13.68 0.46 -18.43
C PHE A 3 14.46 -0.08 -19.65
N LEU A 4 13.79 -0.77 -20.56
CA LEU A 4 14.36 -1.28 -21.81
C LEU A 4 14.55 -0.17 -22.86
N ASP A 5 13.69 0.85 -22.89
CA ASP A 5 13.83 2.01 -23.78
C ASP A 5 15.07 2.85 -23.45
N ARG A 6 15.50 2.86 -22.17
CA ARG A 6 16.79 3.45 -21.77
C ARG A 6 18.00 2.67 -22.33
N GLN A 7 17.81 1.47 -22.88
CA GLN A 7 18.86 0.60 -23.44
C GLN A 7 18.98 0.66 -24.98
N LYS A 8 18.44 1.69 -25.64
CA LYS A 8 18.70 1.89 -27.08
C LYS A 8 20.20 1.77 -27.35
N HIS A 9 20.56 0.90 -28.30
CA HIS A 9 21.95 0.65 -28.67
C HIS A 9 22.58 1.97 -29.14
N SER A 10 23.36 2.59 -28.27
CA SER A 10 24.26 3.68 -28.64
C SER A 10 25.24 3.12 -29.67
N LYS A 11 25.49 3.87 -30.75
CA LYS A 11 26.52 3.52 -31.75
C LYS A 11 27.89 3.28 -31.12
N ASN A 12 28.13 3.82 -29.93
CA ASN A 12 29.28 3.52 -29.08
C ASN A 12 28.81 2.75 -27.83
N PRO A 13 29.10 1.44 -27.70
CA PRO A 13 28.77 0.69 -26.49
C PRO A 13 29.55 1.27 -25.31
N LYS A 14 28.84 1.57 -24.21
CA LYS A 14 29.47 1.94 -22.94
C LYS A 14 29.80 0.64 -22.20
N TYR A 15 31.08 0.41 -21.93
CA TYR A 15 31.52 -0.72 -21.13
C TYR A 15 31.56 -0.32 -19.65
N ILE A 16 31.08 -1.20 -18.79
CA ILE A 16 31.18 -1.07 -17.34
C ILE A 16 32.14 -2.16 -16.87
N LEU A 17 33.24 -1.77 -16.24
CA LEU A 17 34.17 -2.70 -15.60
C LEU A 17 33.83 -2.80 -14.11
N VAL A 18 33.55 -4.01 -13.63
CA VAL A 18 33.35 -4.29 -12.20
C VAL A 18 34.60 -5.03 -11.71
N HIS A 19 35.38 -4.40 -10.82
CA HIS A 19 36.55 -5.02 -10.20
C HIS A 19 36.38 -5.06 -8.68
N CYS A 20 36.60 -6.23 -8.09
CA CYS A 20 36.81 -6.43 -6.65
C CYS A 20 37.39 -7.84 -6.43
N THR A 21 37.80 -8.14 -5.20
CA THR A 21 38.21 -9.51 -4.78
C THR A 21 37.13 -10.54 -5.13
N HIS A 22 35.84 -10.17 -5.08
CA HIS A 22 34.68 -11.01 -5.45
C HIS A 22 34.11 -10.69 -6.86
N GLY A 23 34.89 -10.08 -7.76
CA GLY A 23 34.38 -9.46 -8.99
C GLY A 23 33.56 -10.39 -9.89
N HIS A 24 33.91 -11.67 -9.96
CA HIS A 24 33.15 -12.68 -10.73
C HIS A 24 31.74 -12.89 -10.16
N ASN A 25 31.63 -13.20 -8.86
CA ASN A 25 30.35 -13.41 -8.18
C ASN A 25 29.50 -12.12 -8.17
N ARG A 26 30.12 -10.97 -7.89
CA ARG A 26 29.41 -9.67 -7.85
C ARG A 26 28.85 -9.27 -9.21
N THR A 27 29.60 -9.53 -10.29
CA THR A 27 29.08 -9.34 -11.65
C THR A 27 27.92 -10.29 -11.94
N GLY A 28 28.03 -11.55 -11.52
CA GLY A 28 26.94 -12.53 -11.65
C GLY A 28 25.68 -12.08 -10.92
N PHE A 29 25.83 -11.60 -9.68
CA PHE A 29 24.74 -11.10 -8.86
C PHE A 29 24.01 -9.93 -9.52
N MET A 30 24.76 -8.95 -10.05
CA MET A 30 24.21 -7.83 -10.82
C MET A 30 23.46 -8.29 -12.08
N ILE A 31 24.04 -9.22 -12.85
CA ILE A 31 23.42 -9.74 -14.07
C ILE A 31 22.17 -10.55 -13.76
N ILE A 32 22.16 -11.38 -12.71
CA ILE A 32 20.97 -12.14 -12.32
C ILE A 32 19.85 -11.21 -11.88
N HIS A 33 20.14 -10.18 -11.08
CA HIS A 33 19.14 -9.16 -10.76
C HIS A 33 18.59 -8.46 -12.01
N TYR A 34 19.44 -8.20 -12.99
CA TYR A 34 19.00 -7.67 -14.27
C TYR A 34 18.07 -8.64 -15.02
N LEU A 35 18.46 -9.93 -15.13
CA LEU A 35 17.67 -10.97 -15.79
C LEU A 35 16.30 -11.14 -15.14
N MET A 36 16.25 -11.22 -13.81
CA MET A 36 15.00 -11.34 -13.04
C MET A 36 14.04 -10.16 -13.26
N ARG A 37 14.55 -8.97 -13.53
CA ARG A 37 13.74 -7.78 -13.79
C ARG A 37 13.28 -7.64 -15.24
N THR A 38 13.85 -8.40 -16.18
CA THR A 38 13.67 -8.14 -17.61
C THR A 38 13.26 -9.36 -18.44
N HIS A 39 13.88 -10.51 -18.19
CA HIS A 39 13.85 -11.65 -19.10
C HIS A 39 13.19 -12.87 -18.47
N VAL A 40 13.52 -13.17 -17.21
CA VAL A 40 13.08 -14.40 -16.53
C VAL A 40 12.25 -14.10 -15.29
N SER A 41 11.58 -15.12 -14.75
CA SER A 41 10.68 -14.99 -13.59
C SER A 41 11.02 -15.92 -12.42
N CYS A 42 12.16 -16.63 -12.50
CA CYS A 42 12.68 -17.45 -11.41
C CYS A 42 14.21 -17.38 -11.28
N VAL A 43 14.68 -17.43 -10.03
CA VAL A 43 16.10 -17.27 -9.67
C VAL A 43 16.94 -18.40 -10.24
N ALA A 44 16.43 -19.64 -10.19
CA ALA A 44 17.14 -20.82 -10.70
C ALA A 44 17.46 -20.71 -12.20
N GLU A 45 16.51 -20.25 -13.02
CA GLU A 45 16.71 -20.03 -14.45
C GLU A 45 17.75 -18.93 -14.69
N ALA A 46 17.67 -17.83 -13.95
CA ALA A 46 18.62 -16.73 -14.06
C ALA A 46 20.06 -17.17 -13.72
N ILE A 47 20.24 -17.95 -12.64
CA ILE A 47 21.54 -18.51 -12.24
C ILE A 47 22.07 -19.43 -13.34
N ASN A 48 21.24 -20.34 -13.85
CA ASN A 48 21.64 -21.29 -14.89
C ASN A 48 22.04 -20.57 -16.19
N MET A 49 21.25 -19.56 -16.62
CA MET A 49 21.59 -18.73 -17.78
C MET A 49 22.94 -18.03 -17.61
N PHE A 50 23.20 -17.46 -16.43
CA PHE A 50 24.48 -16.82 -16.16
C PHE A 50 25.63 -17.83 -16.18
N ALA A 51 25.48 -18.99 -15.54
CA ALA A 51 26.49 -20.05 -15.50
C ALA A 51 26.86 -20.57 -16.90
N GLN A 52 25.87 -20.75 -17.78
CA GLN A 52 26.09 -21.18 -19.17
C GLN A 52 26.84 -20.13 -20.00
N ARG A 53 26.53 -18.84 -19.79
CA ARG A 53 27.15 -17.74 -20.54
C ARG A 53 28.49 -17.31 -19.98
N ARG A 54 28.73 -17.54 -18.69
CA ARG A 54 29.98 -17.20 -18.00
C ARG A 54 30.33 -18.29 -16.97
N PRO A 55 30.89 -19.43 -17.42
CA PRO A 55 31.27 -20.51 -16.53
C PRO A 55 32.27 -20.08 -15.43
N PRO A 56 32.19 -20.66 -14.22
CA PRO A 56 31.21 -21.67 -13.81
C PRO A 56 29.87 -21.08 -13.31
N GLY A 57 29.71 -19.75 -13.34
CA GLY A 57 28.62 -19.03 -12.69
C GLY A 57 29.02 -18.49 -11.31
N ILE A 58 28.04 -18.13 -10.50
CA ILE A 58 28.29 -17.76 -9.10
C ILE A 58 28.70 -19.02 -8.35
N TYR A 59 29.87 -18.99 -7.71
CA TYR A 59 30.45 -20.12 -6.97
C TYR A 59 30.50 -19.88 -5.45
N LYS A 60 30.24 -18.66 -4.99
CA LYS A 60 30.08 -18.35 -3.56
C LYS A 60 28.60 -18.47 -3.13
N ARG A 61 28.34 -19.15 -2.01
CA ARG A 61 27.00 -19.59 -1.57
C ARG A 61 26.12 -18.44 -1.06
N ASP A 62 26.68 -17.61 -0.19
CA ASP A 62 26.15 -16.32 0.28
C ASP A 62 25.47 -15.50 -0.83
N TYR A 63 26.11 -15.35 -2.00
CA TYR A 63 25.53 -14.63 -3.14
C TYR A 63 24.26 -15.30 -3.68
N ILE A 64 24.23 -16.64 -3.73
CA ILE A 64 23.07 -17.40 -4.22
C ILE A 64 21.93 -17.34 -3.20
N GLU A 65 22.24 -17.52 -1.91
CA GLU A 65 21.28 -17.41 -0.81
C GLU A 65 20.65 -16.02 -0.75
N ALA A 66 21.45 -14.97 -0.91
CA ALA A 66 20.97 -13.60 -0.97
C ALA A 66 20.01 -13.36 -2.15
N LEU A 67 20.25 -13.97 -3.32
CA LEU A 67 19.32 -13.89 -4.47
C LEU A 67 17.97 -14.56 -4.15
N TYR A 68 17.99 -15.78 -3.63
CA TYR A 68 16.77 -16.50 -3.26
C TYR A 68 15.98 -15.76 -2.17
N SER A 69 16.67 -15.28 -1.14
CA SER A 69 16.09 -14.47 -0.06
C SER A 69 15.45 -13.20 -0.62
N PHE A 70 16.19 -12.44 -1.44
CA PHE A 70 15.70 -11.19 -2.04
C PHE A 70 14.44 -11.41 -2.86
N TYR A 71 14.34 -12.48 -3.65
CA TYR A 71 13.19 -12.76 -4.51
C TYR A 71 12.09 -13.60 -3.83
N HIS A 72 12.25 -13.93 -2.54
CA HIS A 72 11.35 -14.80 -1.78
C HIS A 72 11.12 -16.17 -2.44
N GLU A 73 12.14 -16.69 -3.11
CA GLU A 73 12.13 -18.01 -3.74
C GLU A 73 12.92 -19.01 -2.90
N VAL A 74 12.55 -20.29 -2.98
CA VAL A 74 13.31 -21.38 -2.38
C VAL A 74 13.94 -22.23 -3.49
N PRO A 75 15.22 -22.64 -3.38
CA PRO A 75 15.83 -23.56 -4.32
C PRO A 75 15.10 -24.92 -4.33
N GLU A 76 15.01 -25.56 -5.51
CA GLU A 76 14.35 -26.88 -5.67
C GLU A 76 14.98 -27.95 -4.77
N ASN A 77 16.31 -27.93 -4.65
CA ASN A 77 17.06 -28.75 -3.72
C ASN A 77 17.37 -27.92 -2.47
N MET A 78 17.05 -28.43 -1.28
CA MET A 78 17.43 -27.77 -0.02
C MET A 78 18.95 -27.57 0.12
N MET A 79 19.76 -28.30 -0.67
CA MET A 79 21.18 -28.02 -0.84
C MET A 79 21.42 -27.17 -2.09
N ILE A 80 21.89 -25.94 -1.89
CA ILE A 80 22.40 -25.07 -2.96
C ILE A 80 23.74 -25.65 -3.43
N ALA A 81 23.72 -26.37 -4.55
CA ALA A 81 24.93 -26.89 -5.19
C ALA A 81 25.69 -25.74 -5.86
N CYS A 82 26.71 -25.23 -5.20
CA CYS A 82 27.62 -24.24 -5.77
C CYS A 82 28.71 -24.94 -6.59
N PRO A 83 29.07 -24.43 -7.78
CA PRO A 83 30.25 -24.92 -8.49
C PRO A 83 31.52 -24.71 -7.65
N PRO A 84 32.57 -25.54 -7.85
CA PRO A 84 33.81 -25.39 -7.12
C PRO A 84 34.47 -24.05 -7.40
N THR A 85 35.21 -23.53 -6.42
CA THR A 85 36.00 -22.31 -6.59
C THR A 85 36.95 -22.47 -7.79
N PRO A 86 36.88 -21.56 -8.78
CA PRO A 86 37.72 -21.65 -9.97
C PRO A 86 39.21 -21.60 -9.67
N GLU A 87 40.02 -22.26 -10.51
CA GLU A 87 41.48 -22.33 -10.34
C GLU A 87 42.14 -20.95 -10.34
N TRP A 88 41.68 -20.02 -11.19
CA TRP A 88 42.19 -18.63 -11.25
C TRP A 88 41.88 -17.79 -10.01
N LYS A 89 41.15 -18.34 -9.03
CA LYS A 89 40.84 -17.72 -7.74
C LYS A 89 41.48 -18.42 -6.57
N ARG A 90 42.09 -19.59 -6.78
CA ARG A 90 42.86 -20.27 -5.74
C ARG A 90 44.12 -19.43 -5.50
N PRO A 91 44.41 -19.03 -4.25
CA PRO A 91 45.70 -18.43 -3.93
C PRO A 91 46.82 -19.42 -4.31
N ASP A 92 47.95 -18.94 -4.79
CA ASP A 92 49.18 -19.75 -4.90
C ASP A 92 49.66 -20.25 -3.51
N ASP A 93 49.12 -19.68 -2.43
CA ASP A 93 49.38 -20.05 -1.04
C ASP A 93 48.27 -20.98 -0.51
N LEU A 94 48.37 -22.27 -0.84
CA LEU A 94 47.77 -23.31 -0.01
C LEU A 94 48.49 -23.33 1.34
N ASP A 95 47.75 -23.58 2.44
CA ASP A 95 48.41 -23.89 3.71
C ASP A 95 49.18 -25.22 3.59
N LEU A 96 50.01 -25.57 4.60
CA LEU A 96 50.81 -26.80 4.60
C LEU A 96 49.96 -28.10 4.53
N ASN A 97 48.64 -27.99 4.58
CA ASN A 97 47.68 -29.09 4.52
C ASN A 97 46.91 -29.12 3.19
N GLY A 98 47.16 -28.20 2.25
CA GLY A 98 46.52 -28.17 0.94
C GLY A 98 45.13 -27.53 0.92
N GLU A 99 44.76 -26.76 1.96
CA GLU A 99 43.53 -25.98 1.98
C GLU A 99 43.79 -24.50 1.62
N ALA A 100 42.82 -23.87 0.95
CA ALA A 100 42.90 -22.45 0.63
C ALA A 100 42.80 -21.63 1.92
N LYS A 101 43.72 -20.67 2.14
CA LYS A 101 43.60 -19.69 3.24
C LYS A 101 42.19 -19.06 3.21
N GLN A 102 41.52 -19.02 4.36
CA GLN A 102 40.33 -18.19 4.52
C GLN A 102 40.75 -16.73 4.34
N ASP A 103 40.01 -15.99 3.52
CA ASP A 103 40.26 -14.55 3.34
C ASP A 103 39.94 -13.86 4.67
N ASP A 104 40.95 -13.27 5.34
CA ASP A 104 40.83 -12.53 6.61
C ASP A 104 39.98 -11.22 6.49
N ASP A 105 39.34 -10.96 5.34
CA ASP A 105 38.62 -9.74 4.99
C ASP A 105 37.09 -9.81 5.22
N ASP A 106 36.59 -10.84 5.93
CA ASP A 106 35.16 -10.98 6.28
C ASP A 106 34.66 -9.91 7.30
N ASP A 107 35.47 -8.91 7.65
CA ASP A 107 35.11 -7.81 8.57
C ASP A 107 34.52 -6.56 7.87
N ASN A 108 34.20 -6.64 6.57
CA ASN A 108 33.45 -5.57 5.89
C ASN A 108 31.95 -5.85 5.91
N GLY A 109 31.33 -5.64 7.07
CA GLY A 109 29.89 -5.35 7.27
C GLY A 109 28.96 -5.92 6.21
N ASP A 110 28.79 -7.25 6.21
CA ASP A 110 27.72 -7.89 5.47
C ASP A 110 26.36 -7.36 5.95
N PRO A 111 25.40 -7.09 5.05
CA PRO A 111 24.02 -7.01 5.47
C PRO A 111 23.63 -8.40 5.95
N GLU A 112 23.55 -8.58 7.26
CA GLU A 112 23.02 -9.81 7.85
C GLU A 112 21.72 -10.18 7.13
N PRO A 113 21.52 -11.46 6.73
CA PRO A 113 20.20 -11.90 6.30
C PRO A 113 19.23 -11.55 7.43
N PRO A 114 18.02 -11.02 7.14
CA PRO A 114 17.11 -10.62 8.19
C PRO A 114 16.85 -11.86 9.06
N ARG A 115 17.48 -11.91 10.23
CA ARG A 115 17.16 -12.88 11.24
C ARG A 115 15.69 -12.61 11.56
N ASN A 116 14.90 -13.67 11.62
CA ASN A 116 13.60 -13.64 12.28
C ASN A 116 13.86 -13.44 13.78
N GLU A 117 14.35 -12.26 14.13
CA GLU A 117 14.25 -11.73 15.47
C GLU A 117 12.78 -11.40 15.63
N SER A 118 12.07 -12.31 16.28
CA SER A 118 10.88 -12.03 17.07
C SER A 118 11.26 -11.11 18.24
N GLU A 119 11.84 -9.95 17.92
CA GLU A 119 11.76 -8.79 18.76
C GLU A 119 10.45 -8.10 18.39
N ASP A 120 9.69 -7.67 19.39
CA ASP A 120 8.49 -6.86 19.25
C ASP A 120 8.83 -5.51 18.59
N LYS A 121 9.21 -5.51 17.31
CA LYS A 121 9.28 -4.30 16.51
C LYS A 121 7.87 -3.77 16.47
N ILE A 122 7.68 -2.65 17.16
CA ILE A 122 6.45 -1.88 17.14
C ILE A 122 6.24 -1.44 15.68
N ILE A 123 5.43 -2.20 14.95
CA ILE A 123 5.02 -1.89 13.59
C ILE A 123 4.03 -0.73 13.69
N THR A 124 4.33 0.38 13.00
CA THR A 124 3.42 1.54 12.97
C THR A 124 2.96 1.85 11.55
N ASN A 125 1.85 2.60 11.45
CA ASN A 125 1.33 3.11 10.19
C ASN A 125 2.26 4.15 9.54
N ASP A 126 3.16 4.76 10.33
CA ASP A 126 4.12 5.77 9.90
C ASP A 126 5.44 5.17 9.40
N ASP A 127 5.61 3.85 9.51
CA ASP A 127 6.81 3.15 9.06
C ASP A 127 7.01 3.31 7.55
N VAL A 128 8.25 3.59 7.17
CA VAL A 128 8.64 3.75 5.77
C VAL A 128 8.91 2.38 5.15
N LEU A 129 8.05 1.98 4.21
CA LEU A 129 8.11 0.66 3.58
C LEU A 129 8.85 0.69 2.25
N GLY A 130 9.72 -0.30 2.04
CA GLY A 130 10.40 -0.51 0.76
C GLY A 130 11.63 0.36 0.51
N ASP A 131 12.34 0.01 -0.56
CA ASP A 131 13.59 0.66 -0.97
C ASP A 131 13.32 2.02 -1.59
N GLU A 132 14.22 2.97 -1.34
CA GLU A 132 14.17 4.28 -1.97
C GLU A 132 14.37 4.17 -3.49
N VAL A 133 13.54 4.89 -4.24
CA VAL A 133 13.66 4.99 -5.69
C VAL A 133 14.40 6.29 -6.04
N PRO A 134 15.46 6.26 -6.86
CA PRO A 134 16.17 7.47 -7.29
C PRO A 134 15.24 8.50 -7.94
N TYR A 135 15.48 9.79 -7.70
CA TYR A 135 14.60 10.88 -8.13
C TYR A 135 14.31 10.88 -9.65
N ASP A 136 15.31 10.59 -10.49
CA ASP A 136 15.15 10.52 -11.94
C ASP A 136 14.21 9.38 -12.39
N GLN A 137 14.20 8.29 -11.63
CA GLN A 137 13.29 7.16 -11.84
C GLN A 137 11.89 7.52 -11.34
N GLN A 138 11.79 8.15 -10.16
CA GLN A 138 10.49 8.62 -9.65
C GLN A 138 9.81 9.53 -10.66
N GLU A 139 10.52 10.48 -11.26
CA GLU A 139 9.92 11.39 -12.24
C GLU A 139 9.38 10.66 -13.48
N ALA A 140 10.09 9.65 -13.97
CA ALA A 140 9.60 8.81 -15.06
C ALA A 140 8.34 8.01 -14.65
N LEU A 141 8.29 7.52 -13.41
CA LEU A 141 7.13 6.82 -12.87
C LEU A 141 5.93 7.76 -12.66
N ARG A 142 6.14 9.01 -12.24
CA ARG A 142 5.08 10.04 -12.16
C ARG A 142 4.44 10.30 -13.52
N VAL A 143 5.28 10.51 -14.54
CA VAL A 143 4.83 10.67 -15.93
C VAL A 143 4.04 9.44 -16.40
N LEU A 144 4.47 8.24 -16.03
CA LEU A 144 3.74 7.00 -16.33
C LEU A 144 2.38 6.97 -15.63
N CYS A 145 2.30 7.26 -14.33
CA CYS A 145 1.04 7.32 -13.60
C CYS A 145 0.05 8.30 -14.23
N TYR A 146 0.49 9.50 -14.62
CA TYR A 146 -0.37 10.46 -15.32
C TYR A 146 -0.87 9.93 -16.65
N LYS A 147 -0.03 9.25 -17.44
CA LYS A 147 -0.46 8.60 -18.69
C LYS A 147 -1.51 7.51 -18.44
N LEU A 148 -1.28 6.65 -17.46
CA LEU A 148 -2.20 5.56 -17.09
C LEU A 148 -3.55 6.08 -16.60
N LEU A 149 -3.57 7.26 -15.98
CA LEU A 149 -4.78 7.95 -15.51
C LEU A 149 -5.38 8.92 -16.54
N GLU A 150 -4.85 8.96 -17.76
CA GLU A 150 -5.26 9.90 -18.82
C GLU A 150 -5.21 11.38 -18.38
N MET A 151 -4.28 11.72 -17.50
CA MET A 151 -4.08 13.09 -17.02
C MET A 151 -3.14 13.88 -17.94
N PRO A 152 -3.36 15.19 -18.11
CA PRO A 152 -2.41 16.04 -18.82
C PRO A 152 -1.09 16.13 -18.05
N LEU A 153 0.03 16.15 -18.78
CA LEU A 153 1.34 16.41 -18.18
C LEU A 153 1.39 17.86 -17.71
N ILE A 154 1.60 18.05 -16.42
CA ILE A 154 1.64 19.38 -15.78
C ILE A 154 3.09 19.89 -15.85
N ARG A 155 3.27 21.15 -16.25
CA ARG A 155 4.55 21.84 -16.06
C ARG A 155 4.65 22.31 -14.61
N GLY A 156 5.60 21.80 -13.84
CA GLY A 156 5.83 22.17 -12.44
C GLY A 156 5.90 20.98 -11.51
N HIS A 157 5.59 21.20 -10.23
CA HIS A 157 5.60 20.13 -9.23
C HIS A 157 4.46 19.13 -9.47
N SER A 158 4.82 17.87 -9.72
CA SER A 158 3.90 16.75 -9.85
C SER A 158 3.12 16.56 -8.55
N GLN A 159 1.80 16.62 -8.65
CA GLN A 159 0.87 16.39 -7.53
C GLN A 159 0.33 14.97 -7.56
N PHE A 160 0.10 14.39 -6.38
CA PHE A 160 -0.52 13.08 -6.25
C PHE A 160 -1.87 13.03 -6.97
N PRO A 161 -2.10 12.02 -7.84
CA PRO A 161 -3.29 11.99 -8.70
C PRO A 161 -4.50 11.27 -8.09
N GLY A 162 -4.31 10.55 -6.98
CA GLY A 162 -5.36 9.69 -6.42
C GLY A 162 -6.62 10.47 -6.02
N SER A 163 -7.78 9.81 -6.13
CA SER A 163 -9.09 10.38 -5.79
C SER A 163 -9.18 10.77 -4.30
N HIS A 164 -9.76 11.91 -3.97
CA HIS A 164 -9.91 12.39 -2.59
C HIS A 164 -11.38 12.52 -2.21
N PRO A 165 -11.85 11.78 -1.18
CA PRO A 165 -13.22 11.91 -0.69
C PRO A 165 -13.48 13.27 -0.05
N VAL A 166 -14.69 13.78 -0.26
CA VAL A 166 -15.25 14.94 0.44
C VAL A 166 -16.06 14.51 1.66
N SER A 167 -16.08 15.33 2.72
CA SER A 167 -16.85 15.00 3.92
C SER A 167 -18.34 15.03 3.62
N LEU A 168 -19.06 14.04 4.12
CA LEU A 168 -20.52 13.98 4.11
C LEU A 168 -21.06 15.14 4.94
N ASN A 169 -21.98 15.89 4.36
CA ASN A 169 -22.67 17.01 4.97
C ASN A 169 -24.15 16.97 4.58
N SER A 170 -24.95 17.85 5.18
CA SER A 170 -26.41 17.83 4.95
C SER A 170 -26.80 18.17 3.50
N GLU A 171 -25.95 18.91 2.77
CA GLU A 171 -26.19 19.29 1.36
C GLU A 171 -25.93 18.10 0.41
N ASN A 172 -24.78 17.42 0.58
CA ASN A 172 -24.36 16.33 -0.31
C ASN A 172 -24.92 14.96 0.10
N LEU A 173 -25.54 14.83 1.28
CA LEU A 173 -26.29 13.64 1.67
C LEU A 173 -27.39 13.27 0.66
N GLN A 174 -27.96 14.28 0.00
CA GLN A 174 -28.94 14.10 -1.08
C GLN A 174 -28.39 13.30 -2.27
N LEU A 175 -27.06 13.25 -2.47
CA LEU A 175 -26.46 12.41 -3.52
C LEU A 175 -26.79 10.92 -3.31
N LEU A 176 -26.93 10.47 -2.06
CA LEU A 176 -27.33 9.10 -1.76
C LEU A 176 -28.76 8.78 -2.23
N ARG A 177 -29.64 9.79 -2.36
CA ARG A 177 -31.00 9.64 -2.92
C ARG A 177 -31.01 9.65 -4.46
N GLN A 178 -30.00 10.27 -5.08
CA GLN A 178 -29.96 10.54 -6.52
C GLN A 178 -29.15 9.51 -7.30
N ARG A 179 -28.23 8.81 -6.64
CA ARG A 179 -27.28 7.90 -7.29
C ARG A 179 -27.13 6.63 -6.48
N TYR A 180 -26.70 5.57 -7.15
CA TYR A 180 -26.47 4.29 -6.50
C TYR A 180 -25.13 4.25 -5.76
N TYR A 181 -25.17 4.41 -4.46
CA TYR A 181 -24.00 4.26 -3.59
C TYR A 181 -23.87 2.87 -2.98
N TYR A 182 -22.62 2.47 -2.81
CA TYR A 182 -22.21 1.40 -1.92
C TYR A 182 -21.34 2.00 -0.81
N ALA A 183 -21.30 1.33 0.33
CA ALA A 183 -20.54 1.75 1.49
C ALA A 183 -19.45 0.74 1.82
N THR A 184 -18.32 1.23 2.34
CA THR A 184 -17.28 0.44 3.00
C THR A 184 -16.86 1.14 4.27
N TRP A 185 -16.13 0.45 5.16
CA TRP A 185 -15.57 1.08 6.35
C TRP A 185 -14.41 1.98 5.96
N LYS A 186 -14.28 3.12 6.63
CA LYS A 186 -13.10 3.97 6.54
C LYS A 186 -12.07 3.38 7.50
N ALA A 187 -11.03 2.74 6.96
CA ALA A 187 -10.01 2.13 7.80
C ALA A 187 -9.06 3.22 8.31
N ASP A 188 -8.45 2.99 9.47
CA ASP A 188 -7.37 3.83 9.95
C ASP A 188 -6.03 3.25 9.49
N GLY A 189 -5.55 3.75 8.36
CA GLY A 189 -4.32 3.28 7.74
C GLY A 189 -3.66 4.31 6.85
N THR A 190 -2.50 3.95 6.31
CA THR A 190 -1.74 4.81 5.42
C THR A 190 -2.12 4.51 3.98
N ARG A 191 -2.68 5.52 3.30
CA ARG A 191 -3.05 5.39 1.88
C ARG A 191 -1.80 5.25 1.01
N TYR A 192 -1.80 4.22 0.17
CA TYR A 192 -0.85 4.06 -0.92
C TYR A 192 -1.61 3.73 -2.20
N MET A 193 -1.21 4.35 -3.32
CA MET A 193 -1.43 3.71 -4.62
C MET A 193 -0.31 2.69 -4.84
N MET A 194 -0.57 1.64 -5.60
CA MET A 194 0.44 0.66 -5.97
C MET A 194 0.51 0.53 -7.49
N LEU A 195 1.70 0.79 -8.04
CA LEU A 195 2.05 0.56 -9.43
C LEU A 195 2.77 -0.79 -9.53
N ILE A 196 2.13 -1.74 -10.18
CA ILE A 196 2.65 -3.10 -10.40
C ILE A 196 3.29 -3.11 -11.79
N MET A 197 4.60 -3.35 -11.83
CA MET A 197 5.39 -3.50 -13.05
C MET A 197 6.09 -4.84 -13.07
N ARG A 198 6.53 -5.26 -14.27
CA ARG A 198 7.30 -6.50 -14.42
C ARG A 198 8.63 -6.48 -13.64
N ASP A 199 9.27 -5.31 -13.54
CA ASP A 199 10.58 -5.13 -12.89
C ASP A 199 10.48 -4.81 -11.39
N GLY A 200 9.28 -4.62 -10.85
CA GLY A 200 9.03 -4.40 -9.43
C GLY A 200 7.66 -3.80 -9.13
N CYS A 201 7.29 -3.84 -7.85
CA CYS A 201 6.10 -3.16 -7.36
C CYS A 201 6.50 -1.87 -6.65
N PHE A 202 5.71 -0.81 -6.83
CA PHE A 202 6.00 0.50 -6.28
C PHE A 202 4.81 0.99 -5.45
N LEU A 203 5.05 1.23 -4.16
CA LEU A 203 4.13 1.97 -3.30
C LEU A 203 4.28 3.46 -3.57
N ILE A 204 3.16 4.16 -3.66
CA ILE A 204 3.07 5.58 -3.99
C ILE A 204 2.28 6.28 -2.88
N ASP A 205 2.96 7.12 -2.12
CA ASP A 205 2.35 7.86 -1.01
C ASP A 205 1.60 9.13 -1.47
N ARG A 206 0.99 9.85 -0.52
CA ARG A 206 0.27 11.10 -0.78
C ARG A 206 1.18 12.26 -1.22
N ASN A 207 2.48 12.18 -0.98
CA ASN A 207 3.47 13.15 -1.44
C ASN A 207 3.95 12.83 -2.87
N PHE A 208 3.40 11.77 -3.48
CA PHE A 208 3.77 11.26 -4.80
C PHE A 208 5.25 10.81 -4.86
N CYS A 209 5.72 10.25 -3.74
CA CYS A 209 7.00 9.57 -3.61
C CYS A 209 6.83 8.07 -3.84
N PHE A 210 7.85 7.46 -4.44
CA PHE A 210 7.83 6.05 -4.82
C PHE A 210 8.80 5.26 -3.94
N ARG A 211 8.33 4.13 -3.43
CA ARG A 211 9.13 3.14 -2.72
C ARG A 211 8.97 1.80 -3.41
N ARG A 212 10.07 1.11 -3.67
CA ARG A 212 10.03 -0.19 -4.32
C ARG A 212 9.85 -1.28 -3.28
N VAL A 213 8.94 -2.21 -3.53
CA VAL A 213 8.71 -3.40 -2.70
C VAL A 213 8.82 -4.66 -3.55
N GLN A 214 9.38 -5.70 -2.97
CA GLN A 214 9.46 -7.01 -3.61
C GLN A 214 8.15 -7.76 -3.36
N MET A 215 7.33 -7.87 -4.40
CA MET A 215 6.06 -8.61 -4.36
C MET A 215 5.76 -9.21 -5.72
N ARG A 216 5.01 -10.31 -5.72
CA ARG A 216 4.71 -11.07 -6.94
C ARG A 216 3.24 -10.98 -7.34
N PHE A 217 2.96 -10.48 -8.54
CA PHE A 217 1.60 -10.40 -9.08
C PHE A 217 1.50 -11.23 -10.36
N PRO A 218 1.06 -12.50 -10.29
CA PRO A 218 0.89 -13.35 -11.45
C PRO A 218 -0.26 -12.85 -12.32
N HIS A 219 -0.11 -12.91 -13.64
CA HIS A 219 -1.19 -12.62 -14.56
C HIS A 219 -2.32 -13.67 -14.44
N LYS A 220 -3.57 -13.32 -14.79
CA LYS A 220 -4.71 -14.26 -14.69
C LYS A 220 -4.56 -15.54 -15.51
N SER A 221 -3.84 -15.50 -16.63
CA SER A 221 -3.52 -16.69 -17.43
C SER A 221 -2.52 -17.61 -16.71
N LEU A 222 -1.91 -17.12 -15.63
CA LEU A 222 -0.75 -17.69 -14.95
C LEU A 222 0.49 -17.80 -15.84
N GLU A 223 0.48 -17.14 -17.00
CA GLU A 223 1.61 -16.97 -17.91
C GLU A 223 2.22 -15.59 -17.66
N GLY A 224 3.31 -15.57 -16.90
CA GLY A 224 4.02 -14.33 -16.58
C GLY A 224 3.40 -13.50 -15.45
N LEU A 225 3.93 -12.29 -15.30
CA LEU A 225 3.59 -11.34 -14.24
C LEU A 225 2.81 -10.15 -14.80
N HIS A 226 2.04 -9.48 -13.95
CA HIS A 226 1.43 -8.21 -14.27
C HIS A 226 2.47 -7.15 -14.60
N ASP A 227 2.13 -6.29 -15.55
CA ASP A 227 2.92 -5.11 -15.91
C ASP A 227 1.99 -3.93 -16.16
N MET A 228 2.47 -2.72 -15.82
CA MET A 228 1.76 -1.45 -16.02
C MET A 228 0.31 -1.47 -15.49
N THR A 229 0.11 -2.00 -14.29
CA THR A 229 -1.17 -2.02 -13.58
C THR A 229 -1.12 -1.05 -12.41
N LEU A 230 -2.15 -0.22 -12.23
CA LEU A 230 -2.22 0.79 -11.18
C LEU A 230 -3.48 0.60 -10.35
N ILE A 231 -3.31 0.42 -9.04
CA ILE A 231 -4.40 0.20 -8.08
C ILE A 231 -4.30 1.18 -6.91
N ASP A 232 -5.44 1.46 -6.26
CA ASP A 232 -5.54 2.33 -5.08
C ASP A 232 -5.92 1.51 -3.86
N GLY A 233 -5.39 1.90 -2.70
CA GLY A 233 -5.54 1.11 -1.49
C GLY A 233 -5.10 1.82 -0.22
N GLU A 234 -5.19 1.08 0.87
CA GLU A 234 -4.88 1.53 2.21
C GLU A 234 -4.10 0.44 2.93
N MET A 235 -2.92 0.79 3.45
CA MET A 235 -2.13 -0.09 4.29
C MET A 235 -2.64 -0.01 5.72
N ILE A 236 -3.07 -1.14 6.26
CA ILE A 236 -3.50 -1.28 7.66
C ILE A 236 -2.59 -2.24 8.40
N ILE A 237 -2.68 -2.21 9.72
CA ILE A 237 -2.03 -3.16 10.61
C ILE A 237 -3.14 -3.92 11.33
N ASP A 238 -3.25 -5.21 11.07
CA ASP A 238 -4.14 -6.11 11.80
C ASP A 238 -3.44 -6.59 13.07
N THR A 239 -4.14 -6.54 14.20
CA THR A 239 -3.79 -7.25 15.43
C THR A 239 -4.40 -8.64 15.38
N VAL A 240 -3.63 -9.61 14.92
CA VAL A 240 -4.10 -10.98 14.74
C VAL A 240 -3.86 -11.78 16.04
N PRO A 241 -4.89 -12.44 16.61
CA PRO A 241 -4.72 -13.32 17.76
C PRO A 241 -3.58 -14.32 17.50
N ASP A 242 -2.69 -14.51 18.47
CA ASP A 242 -1.54 -15.42 18.46
C ASP A 242 -0.44 -15.17 17.40
N SER A 243 -0.72 -14.34 16.39
CA SER A 243 0.18 -14.05 15.27
C SER A 243 0.81 -12.65 15.32
N GLY A 244 0.43 -11.83 16.30
CA GLY A 244 0.90 -10.46 16.47
C GLY A 244 0.39 -9.49 15.40
N LEU A 245 1.11 -8.38 15.24
CA LEU A 245 0.80 -7.32 14.29
C LEU A 245 1.20 -7.73 12.87
N LYS A 246 0.27 -7.63 11.91
CA LYS A 246 0.52 -7.95 10.50
C LYS A 246 0.03 -6.85 9.57
N ARG A 247 0.87 -6.45 8.63
CA ARG A 247 0.50 -5.48 7.59
C ARG A 247 -0.38 -6.11 6.52
N ARG A 248 -1.41 -5.36 6.11
CA ARG A 248 -2.29 -5.73 5.01
C ARG A 248 -2.60 -4.51 4.15
N TYR A 249 -2.40 -4.65 2.85
CA TYR A 249 -2.87 -3.69 1.86
C TYR A 249 -4.30 -4.02 1.43
N LEU A 250 -5.23 -3.15 1.80
CA LEU A 250 -6.63 -3.19 1.39
C LEU A 250 -6.79 -2.43 0.07
N ALA A 251 -6.74 -3.15 -1.04
CA ALA A 251 -6.98 -2.58 -2.37
C ALA A 251 -8.47 -2.30 -2.56
N TYR A 252 -8.85 -1.09 -2.94
CA TYR A 252 -10.27 -0.72 -3.10
C TYR A 252 -10.66 -0.23 -4.49
N ASP A 253 -9.71 0.14 -5.35
CA ASP A 253 -9.98 0.54 -6.74
C ASP A 253 -8.85 0.11 -7.69
N LEU A 254 -9.15 -0.02 -8.98
CA LEU A 254 -8.22 -0.37 -10.05
C LEU A 254 -8.36 0.64 -11.19
N MET A 255 -7.31 1.40 -11.46
CA MET A 255 -7.36 2.53 -12.39
C MET A 255 -6.71 2.22 -13.74
N ALA A 256 -5.78 1.27 -13.79
CA ALA A 256 -5.19 0.78 -15.03
C ALA A 256 -4.82 -0.70 -14.94
N LEU A 257 -4.92 -1.41 -16.06
CA LEU A 257 -4.57 -2.82 -16.18
C LEU A 257 -3.85 -3.04 -17.50
N GLY A 258 -2.62 -3.57 -17.45
CA GLY A 258 -1.86 -3.90 -18.67
C GLY A 258 -1.64 -2.70 -19.59
N ALA A 259 -1.24 -1.55 -19.02
CA ALA A 259 -1.07 -0.26 -19.70
C ALA A 259 -2.35 0.40 -20.23
N VAL A 260 -3.52 -0.21 -20.04
CA VAL A 260 -4.79 0.36 -20.49
C VAL A 260 -5.50 1.03 -19.32
N SER A 261 -5.84 2.31 -19.48
CA SER A 261 -6.64 3.04 -18.49
C SER A 261 -8.03 2.42 -18.34
N LYS A 262 -8.49 2.35 -17.09
CA LYS A 262 -9.83 1.86 -16.71
C LYS A 262 -10.64 2.95 -16.01
N THR A 263 -10.13 4.17 -15.92
CA THR A 263 -10.75 5.29 -15.18
C THR A 263 -12.15 5.64 -15.68
N LYS A 264 -12.44 5.46 -16.98
CA LYS A 264 -13.77 5.71 -17.56
C LYS A 264 -14.81 4.62 -17.28
N LEU A 265 -14.38 3.43 -16.85
CA LEU A 265 -15.32 2.35 -16.53
C LEU A 265 -16.05 2.64 -15.22
N PRO A 266 -17.27 2.13 -15.02
CA PRO A 266 -17.96 2.14 -13.73
C PRO A 266 -17.11 1.55 -12.60
N PHE A 267 -17.24 2.08 -11.39
CA PHE A 267 -16.57 1.54 -10.19
C PHE A 267 -16.81 0.05 -10.02
N SER A 268 -18.04 -0.41 -10.25
CA SER A 268 -18.41 -1.82 -10.17
C SER A 268 -17.57 -2.75 -11.04
N GLU A 269 -17.21 -2.32 -12.25
CA GLU A 269 -16.34 -3.08 -13.15
C GLU A 269 -14.89 -3.04 -12.68
N ARG A 270 -14.38 -1.87 -12.28
CA ARG A 270 -13.00 -1.72 -11.77
C ARG A 270 -12.78 -2.56 -10.50
N TRP A 271 -13.74 -2.53 -9.59
CA TRP A 271 -13.74 -3.30 -8.35
C TRP A 271 -13.82 -4.82 -8.60
N LYS A 272 -14.59 -5.26 -9.59
CA LYS A 272 -14.60 -6.66 -10.03
C LYS A 272 -13.28 -7.07 -10.67
N MET A 273 -12.69 -6.24 -11.53
CA MET A 273 -11.39 -6.49 -12.14
C MET A 273 -10.30 -6.63 -11.07
N LEU A 274 -10.34 -5.85 -10.00
CA LEU A 274 -9.41 -5.98 -8.89
C LEU A 274 -9.43 -7.39 -8.28
N GLU A 275 -10.62 -7.96 -8.07
CA GLU A 275 -10.76 -9.35 -7.60
C GLU A 275 -10.25 -10.36 -8.64
N ASP A 276 -10.75 -10.26 -9.87
CA ASP A 276 -10.57 -11.27 -10.90
C ASP A 276 -9.14 -11.29 -11.47
N GLU A 277 -8.50 -10.12 -11.58
CA GLU A 277 -7.19 -9.95 -12.21
C GLU A 277 -6.05 -9.88 -11.19
N ILE A 278 -6.27 -9.40 -9.96
CA ILE A 278 -5.17 -9.18 -9.00
C ILE A 278 -5.23 -10.16 -7.82
N ILE A 279 -6.36 -10.19 -7.11
CA ILE A 279 -6.47 -10.98 -5.87
C ILE A 279 -6.52 -12.48 -6.16
N ARG A 280 -7.43 -12.89 -7.04
CA ARG A 280 -7.69 -14.31 -7.30
C ARG A 280 -6.48 -15.03 -7.93
N PRO A 281 -5.74 -14.43 -8.90
CA PRO A 281 -4.53 -15.06 -9.43
C PRO A 281 -3.44 -15.25 -8.37
N ARG A 282 -3.24 -14.28 -7.47
CA ARG A 282 -2.31 -14.44 -6.32
C ARG A 282 -2.72 -15.58 -5.41
N TYR A 283 -4.01 -15.66 -5.07
CA TYR A 283 -4.54 -16.74 -4.23
C TYR A 283 -4.37 -18.12 -4.90
N TYR A 284 -4.70 -18.23 -6.19
CA TYR A 284 -4.54 -19.48 -6.93
C TYR A 284 -3.08 -19.91 -7.06
N GLU A 285 -2.17 -18.99 -7.34
CA GLU A 285 -0.75 -19.32 -7.43
C GLU A 285 -0.19 -19.75 -6.07
N LYS A 286 -0.54 -19.03 -4.99
CA LYS A 286 -0.18 -19.38 -3.60
C LYS A 286 -0.63 -20.81 -3.25
N ASN A 287 -1.91 -21.14 -3.46
CA ASN A 287 -2.42 -22.48 -3.16
C ASN A 287 -1.73 -23.57 -4.00
N LYS A 288 -1.34 -23.28 -5.25
CA LYS A 288 -0.60 -24.23 -6.10
C LYS A 288 0.80 -24.51 -5.57
N PHE A 289 1.47 -23.50 -5.01
CA PHE A 289 2.78 -23.67 -4.37
C PHE A 289 2.66 -24.45 -3.05
N GLU A 290 1.69 -24.12 -2.20
CA GLU A 290 1.48 -24.81 -0.91
C GLU A 290 1.06 -26.27 -1.07
N SER A 291 0.30 -26.61 -2.12
CA SER A 291 -0.14 -27.98 -2.42
C SER A 291 0.92 -28.83 -3.14
N GLY A 292 2.11 -28.29 -3.45
CA GLY A 292 3.17 -28.99 -4.17
C GLY A 292 2.84 -29.35 -5.62
N SER A 293 1.72 -28.85 -6.16
CA SER A 293 1.20 -29.21 -7.50
C SER A 293 1.91 -28.49 -8.66
N LYS A 294 2.75 -27.49 -8.36
CA LYS A 294 3.53 -26.74 -9.37
C LYS A 294 5.02 -26.93 -9.06
N SER A 295 5.75 -27.58 -9.97
CA SER A 295 7.20 -27.66 -9.93
C SER A 295 7.78 -26.31 -10.38
N ASN A 296 8.21 -25.50 -9.40
CA ASN A 296 9.09 -24.34 -9.55
C ASN A 296 8.50 -23.07 -10.23
N PRO A 297 8.90 -21.85 -9.83
CA PRO A 297 9.58 -21.47 -8.57
C PRO A 297 8.70 -21.66 -7.34
N LEU A 298 9.27 -22.13 -6.22
CA LEU A 298 8.56 -22.13 -4.93
C LEU A 298 8.66 -20.74 -4.29
N TYR A 299 7.77 -19.84 -4.70
CA TYR A 299 7.68 -18.48 -4.15
C TYR A 299 6.93 -18.48 -2.81
N LYS A 300 7.52 -17.86 -1.79
CA LYS A 300 6.99 -17.74 -0.43
C LYS A 300 6.24 -16.41 -0.24
N TYR A 301 4.93 -16.46 -0.42
CA TYR A 301 4.05 -15.29 -0.22
C TYR A 301 4.03 -14.77 1.23
N ASP A 302 4.38 -15.61 2.21
CA ASP A 302 4.51 -15.28 3.63
C ASP A 302 5.73 -14.40 3.95
N MET A 303 6.73 -14.36 3.06
CA MET A 303 7.92 -13.52 3.20
C MET A 303 7.72 -12.10 2.65
N GLU A 304 6.60 -11.81 1.98
CA GLU A 304 6.30 -10.45 1.51
C GLU A 304 6.05 -9.50 2.69
N LEU A 305 6.44 -8.23 2.53
CA LEU A 305 6.32 -7.19 3.57
C LEU A 305 4.89 -6.99 4.11
N PHE A 306 3.88 -7.34 3.31
CA PHE A 306 2.47 -7.25 3.67
C PHE A 306 1.62 -8.15 2.78
N SER A 307 0.47 -8.57 3.31
CA SER A 307 -0.53 -9.29 2.53
C SER A 307 -1.41 -8.35 1.71
N VAL A 308 -1.99 -8.82 0.60
CA VAL A 308 -2.88 -8.02 -0.26
C VAL A 308 -4.29 -8.61 -0.21
N ARG A 309 -5.29 -7.77 0.02
CA ARG A 309 -6.71 -8.15 0.03
C ARG A 309 -7.55 -7.08 -0.65
N ARG A 310 -8.60 -7.47 -1.38
CA ARG A 310 -9.60 -6.53 -1.87
C ARG A 310 -10.50 -6.09 -0.71
N LYS A 311 -10.75 -4.78 -0.63
CA LYS A 311 -11.68 -4.17 0.30
C LYS A 311 -13.11 -4.39 -0.18
N ASP A 312 -13.96 -4.86 0.72
CA ASP A 312 -15.37 -5.14 0.42
C ASP A 312 -16.23 -3.88 0.50
N PHE A 313 -17.28 -3.86 -0.31
CA PHE A 313 -18.27 -2.79 -0.41
C PHE A 313 -19.65 -3.43 -0.37
N TRP A 314 -20.57 -2.79 0.36
CA TRP A 314 -21.92 -3.29 0.58
C TRP A 314 -22.97 -2.28 0.14
N LEU A 315 -24.18 -2.77 -0.13
CA LEU A 315 -25.35 -1.95 -0.39
C LEU A 315 -25.65 -1.05 0.83
N LEU A 316 -26.27 0.11 0.59
CA LEU A 316 -26.66 1.03 1.66
C LEU A 316 -27.53 0.35 2.74
N SER A 317 -28.46 -0.52 2.34
CA SER A 317 -29.31 -1.29 3.28
C SER A 317 -28.52 -2.20 4.24
N THR A 318 -27.24 -2.46 3.98
CA THR A 318 -26.37 -3.26 4.84
C THR A 318 -25.55 -2.40 5.81
N VAL A 319 -25.54 -1.07 5.67
CA VAL A 319 -24.70 -0.15 6.46
C VAL A 319 -24.91 -0.32 7.96
N LYS A 320 -26.15 -0.55 8.42
CA LYS A 320 -26.44 -0.86 9.83
C LYS A 320 -25.65 -2.05 10.36
N LYS A 321 -25.50 -3.12 9.56
CA LYS A 321 -24.67 -4.27 9.92
C LYS A 321 -23.18 -3.97 9.82
N VAL A 322 -22.78 -3.12 8.87
CA VAL A 322 -21.38 -2.69 8.74
C VAL A 322 -20.94 -1.96 10.01
N LEU A 323 -21.72 -0.97 10.46
CA LEU A 323 -21.42 -0.19 11.66
C LEU A 323 -21.51 -1.01 12.95
N LYS A 324 -22.59 -1.78 13.14
CA LYS A 324 -22.89 -2.43 14.43
C LYS A 324 -22.28 -3.82 14.62
N VAL A 325 -21.81 -4.47 13.55
CA VAL A 325 -21.33 -5.86 13.60
C VAL A 325 -19.95 -5.97 12.97
N PHE A 326 -19.79 -5.51 11.72
CA PHE A 326 -18.54 -5.72 10.98
C PHE A 326 -17.39 -4.90 11.55
N ILE A 327 -17.55 -3.57 11.70
CA ILE A 327 -16.50 -2.69 12.22
C ILE A 327 -16.01 -3.15 13.61
N PRO A 328 -16.90 -3.43 14.60
CA PRO A 328 -16.47 -3.94 15.90
C PRO A 328 -15.76 -5.30 15.85
N SER A 329 -15.91 -6.07 14.76
CA SER A 329 -15.25 -7.37 14.57
C SER A 329 -13.91 -7.29 13.86
N LEU A 330 -13.49 -6.10 13.39
CA LEU A 330 -12.23 -5.91 12.69
C LEU A 330 -11.04 -6.10 13.63
N CYS A 331 -9.93 -6.58 13.06
CA CYS A 331 -8.64 -6.66 13.74
C CYS A 331 -7.82 -5.36 13.61
N HIS A 332 -8.41 -4.29 13.09
CA HIS A 332 -7.79 -2.98 12.89
C HIS A 332 -8.82 -1.88 13.08
N ASP A 333 -8.34 -0.68 13.35
CA ASP A 333 -9.20 0.46 13.64
C ASP A 333 -9.91 1.01 12.39
N ALA A 334 -11.10 1.58 12.61
CA ALA A 334 -11.91 2.22 11.60
C ALA A 334 -12.60 3.45 12.20
N ASP A 335 -12.60 4.58 11.48
CA ASP A 335 -13.09 5.86 11.98
C ASP A 335 -14.37 6.35 11.27
N GLY A 336 -15.02 5.47 10.50
CA GLY A 336 -16.32 5.74 9.89
C GLY A 336 -16.58 4.96 8.61
N LEU A 337 -17.17 5.63 7.61
CA LEU A 337 -17.61 5.03 6.34
C LEU A 337 -17.11 5.81 5.12
N ILE A 338 -16.92 5.11 4.02
CA ILE A 338 -16.74 5.67 2.68
C ILE A 338 -17.92 5.25 1.82
N PHE A 339 -18.56 6.22 1.15
CA PHE A 339 -19.60 5.98 0.17
C PHE A 339 -19.06 6.22 -1.24
N GLN A 340 -19.12 5.18 -2.06
CA GLN A 340 -18.66 5.17 -3.44
C GLN A 340 -19.84 4.95 -4.39
N GLY A 341 -20.00 5.82 -5.37
CA GLY A 341 -20.97 5.63 -6.44
C GLY A 341 -20.63 4.39 -7.26
N TRP A 342 -21.57 3.45 -7.38
CA TRP A 342 -21.38 2.14 -8.02
C TRP A 342 -21.10 2.23 -9.51
N ASP A 343 -21.71 3.24 -10.15
CA ASP A 343 -21.65 3.46 -11.59
C ASP A 343 -20.66 4.59 -11.95
N ASP A 344 -19.92 5.11 -10.97
CA ASP A 344 -19.07 6.28 -11.13
C ASP A 344 -17.74 5.96 -11.82
N PRO A 345 -17.28 6.78 -12.78
CA PRO A 345 -15.92 6.71 -13.27
C PRO A 345 -14.94 7.14 -12.16
N TYR A 346 -13.66 6.76 -12.30
CA TYR A 346 -12.62 7.22 -11.41
C TYR A 346 -12.32 8.70 -11.68
N VAL A 347 -12.46 9.53 -10.65
CA VAL A 347 -12.12 10.95 -10.71
C VAL A 347 -10.82 11.16 -9.95
N THR A 348 -9.81 11.71 -10.62
CA THR A 348 -8.53 12.06 -10.00
C THR A 348 -8.68 13.27 -9.10
N ARG A 349 -7.93 13.33 -8.00
CA ARG A 349 -8.01 14.40 -6.99
C ARG A 349 -9.40 14.49 -6.37
N THR A 350 -9.84 15.66 -5.93
CA THR A 350 -11.13 15.84 -5.24
C THR A 350 -12.29 15.31 -6.08
N HIS A 351 -13.06 14.40 -5.48
CA HIS A 351 -14.24 13.82 -6.10
C HIS A 351 -15.48 14.10 -5.23
N GLU A 352 -16.35 14.97 -5.72
CA GLU A 352 -17.58 15.39 -5.01
C GLU A 352 -18.63 14.26 -4.87
N GLY A 353 -18.48 13.18 -5.62
CA GLY A 353 -19.31 11.97 -5.53
C GLY A 353 -18.67 10.84 -4.74
N LEU A 354 -17.48 11.04 -4.17
CA LEU A 354 -16.87 10.10 -3.24
C LEU A 354 -16.92 10.71 -1.85
N LEU A 355 -17.77 10.14 -0.99
CA LEU A 355 -18.11 10.74 0.30
C LEU A 355 -17.43 9.98 1.43
N LYS A 356 -16.97 10.70 2.45
CA LYS A 356 -16.52 10.12 3.71
C LYS A 356 -17.39 10.62 4.85
N TRP A 357 -17.83 9.71 5.69
CA TRP A 357 -18.44 10.02 6.98
C TRP A 357 -17.51 9.52 8.07
N LYS A 358 -17.42 10.28 9.15
CA LYS A 358 -16.67 9.94 10.36
C LYS A 358 -17.59 10.04 11.56
N TYR A 359 -17.32 9.24 12.58
CA TYR A 359 -17.95 9.43 13.88
C TYR A 359 -17.71 10.87 14.37
N PRO A 360 -18.73 11.56 14.93
CA PRO A 360 -18.61 12.94 15.39
C PRO A 360 -17.37 13.20 16.25
N GLU A 361 -17.08 12.30 17.18
CA GLU A 361 -15.95 12.30 18.12
C GLU A 361 -14.58 12.08 17.45
N MET A 362 -14.56 11.49 16.24
CA MET A 362 -13.35 11.24 15.45
C MET A 362 -13.03 12.38 14.45
N ASN A 363 -13.82 13.46 14.47
CA ASN A 363 -13.48 14.67 13.74
C ASN A 363 -12.44 15.48 14.50
N SER A 364 -11.23 15.49 13.96
CA SER A 364 -10.07 16.09 14.59
C SER A 364 -9.45 17.21 13.76
N VAL A 365 -8.73 18.10 14.43
CA VAL A 365 -7.87 19.13 13.83
C VAL A 365 -6.50 19.05 14.47
N ASP A 366 -5.45 19.16 13.65
CA ASP A 366 -4.08 19.25 14.18
C ASP A 366 -3.73 20.72 14.44
N PHE A 367 -3.49 21.06 15.70
CA PHE A 367 -3.07 22.38 16.15
C PHE A 367 -1.60 22.38 16.59
N LEU A 368 -0.94 23.52 16.49
CA LEU A 368 0.31 23.76 17.18
C LEU A 368 -0.02 24.34 18.56
N PHE A 369 0.43 23.67 19.62
CA PHE A 369 0.20 24.07 20.99
C PHE A 369 1.44 24.75 21.56
N GLU A 370 1.28 25.93 22.15
CA GLU A 370 2.35 26.63 22.86
C GLU A 370 1.83 27.14 24.22
N LEU A 371 2.75 27.34 25.16
CA LEU A 371 2.47 27.93 26.47
C LEU A 371 3.28 29.20 26.63
N THR A 372 2.65 30.21 27.23
CA THR A 372 3.35 31.41 27.69
C THR A 372 4.00 31.19 29.05
N ASN A 373 4.92 32.07 29.44
CA ASN A 373 5.55 32.04 30.77
C ASN A 373 4.54 32.13 31.93
N ASP A 374 3.34 32.69 31.67
CA ASP A 374 2.25 32.80 32.64
C ASP A 374 1.28 31.59 32.58
N ASN A 375 1.71 30.46 31.99
CA ASN A 375 0.90 29.25 31.77
C ASN A 375 -0.39 29.45 30.96
N ARG A 376 -0.48 30.51 30.15
CA ARG A 376 -1.61 30.68 29.21
C ARG A 376 -1.39 29.84 27.96
N GLN A 377 -2.42 29.09 27.58
CA GLN A 377 -2.43 28.28 26.36
C GLN A 377 -2.56 29.15 25.11
N LEU A 378 -1.75 28.86 24.10
CA LEU A 378 -1.83 29.42 22.76
C LEU A 378 -1.99 28.29 21.76
N VAL A 379 -3.04 28.39 20.94
CA VAL A 379 -3.39 27.36 19.96
C VAL A 379 -3.29 27.96 18.57
N PHE A 380 -2.49 27.35 17.69
CA PHE A 380 -2.20 27.89 16.37
C PHE A 380 -2.63 26.97 15.23
N LEU A 381 -3.13 27.60 14.17
CA LEU A 381 -3.31 27.04 12.83
C LEU A 381 -2.38 27.74 11.83
N TYR A 382 -2.37 27.28 10.58
CA TYR A 382 -1.75 28.01 9.49
C TYR A 382 -2.78 28.77 8.66
N GLU A 383 -2.41 29.97 8.22
CA GLU A 383 -3.12 30.71 7.19
C GLU A 383 -2.08 31.31 6.25
N ARG A 384 -2.10 30.89 4.98
CA ARG A 384 -1.16 31.36 3.95
C ARG A 384 0.32 31.18 4.36
N GLY A 385 0.63 30.03 4.98
CA GLY A 385 1.99 29.66 5.40
C GLY A 385 2.51 30.38 6.64
N LYS A 386 1.66 31.12 7.38
CA LYS A 386 2.02 31.78 8.64
C LYS A 386 1.19 31.21 9.79
N LYS A 387 1.79 31.17 10.99
CA LYS A 387 1.10 30.85 12.24
C LYS A 387 -0.03 31.87 12.46
N LYS A 388 -1.23 31.37 12.76
CA LYS A 388 -2.43 32.14 13.11
C LYS A 388 -2.93 31.67 14.47
N LEU A 389 -2.98 32.58 15.43
CA LEU A 389 -3.53 32.32 16.76
C LEU A 389 -5.04 32.10 16.68
N MET A 390 -5.54 31.12 17.42
CA MET A 390 -6.95 30.85 17.60
C MET A 390 -7.44 31.48 18.89
N ASP A 391 -8.12 32.62 18.78
CA ASP A 391 -8.63 33.35 19.94
C ASP A 391 -9.68 32.51 20.69
N GLY A 392 -9.47 32.36 22.00
CA GLY A 392 -10.40 31.65 22.89
C GLY A 392 -10.36 30.12 22.77
N ALA A 393 -9.50 29.55 21.93
CA ALA A 393 -9.34 28.10 21.85
C ALA A 393 -8.57 27.56 23.06
N ARG A 394 -9.15 26.58 23.75
CA ARG A 394 -8.54 25.85 24.86
C ARG A 394 -8.40 24.38 24.51
N ILE A 395 -7.25 23.79 24.83
CA ILE A 395 -7.01 22.35 24.73
C ILE A 395 -6.98 21.75 26.14
N ALA A 396 -7.87 20.79 26.37
CA ALA A 396 -7.87 19.91 27.52
C ALA A 396 -6.97 18.70 27.24
N PHE A 397 -6.16 18.36 28.24
CA PHE A 397 -5.32 17.16 28.25
C PHE A 397 -5.85 16.21 29.32
N THR A 398 -5.53 14.92 29.20
CA THR A 398 -5.81 13.95 30.26
C THR A 398 -4.96 14.24 31.49
N ASP A 399 -5.43 13.85 32.67
CA ASP A 399 -4.83 14.24 33.97
C ASP A 399 -3.36 13.78 34.14
N ASP A 400 -2.92 12.79 33.37
CA ASP A 400 -1.58 12.22 33.36
C ASP A 400 -0.57 13.00 32.50
N VAL A 401 -1.03 14.00 31.75
CA VAL A 401 -0.21 14.73 30.76
C VAL A 401 0.05 16.16 31.21
N ASP A 402 1.32 16.49 31.50
CA ASP A 402 1.74 17.87 31.76
C ASP A 402 1.78 18.68 30.44
N PRO A 403 0.94 19.72 30.27
CA PRO A 403 0.92 20.54 29.07
C PRO A 403 2.30 21.17 28.74
N SER A 404 3.12 21.45 29.74
CA SER A 404 4.46 22.04 29.58
C SER A 404 5.38 21.16 28.73
N SER A 405 5.22 19.84 28.84
CA SER A 405 6.01 18.86 28.07
C SER A 405 5.61 18.79 26.58
N ILE A 406 4.43 19.31 26.24
CA ILE A 406 3.85 19.28 24.89
C ILE A 406 4.04 20.60 24.15
N ALA A 407 4.36 21.69 24.86
CA ALA A 407 4.57 23.00 24.25
C ALA A 407 5.57 22.95 23.07
N GLY A 408 5.19 23.57 21.95
CA GLY A 408 5.94 23.58 20.70
C GLY A 408 5.65 22.39 19.77
N ARG A 409 4.82 21.43 20.20
CA ARG A 409 4.45 20.26 19.39
C ARG A 409 3.09 20.43 18.72
N ILE A 410 2.87 19.63 17.68
CA ILE A 410 1.55 19.52 17.04
C ILE A 410 0.75 18.45 17.76
N VAL A 411 -0.50 18.79 18.07
CA VAL A 411 -1.45 17.92 18.75
C VAL A 411 -2.70 17.76 17.90
N GLU A 412 -3.17 16.52 17.78
CA GLU A 412 -4.45 16.21 17.15
C GLU A 412 -5.54 16.30 18.21
N CYS A 413 -6.57 17.12 17.97
CA CYS A 413 -7.63 17.35 18.94
C CYS A 413 -9.01 17.17 18.33
N SER A 414 -9.95 16.60 19.09
CA SER A 414 -11.37 16.55 18.76
C SER A 414 -12.15 17.60 19.56
N TRP A 415 -13.31 18.01 19.06
CA TRP A 415 -14.13 19.03 19.74
C TRP A 415 -15.07 18.39 20.76
N ASN A 416 -14.92 18.75 22.04
CA ASN A 416 -15.85 18.39 23.09
C ASN A 416 -16.96 19.45 23.18
N LYS A 417 -18.20 19.06 22.82
CA LYS A 417 -19.36 19.95 22.84
C LYS A 417 -19.85 20.29 24.25
N GLU A 418 -19.65 19.41 25.23
CA GLU A 418 -20.12 19.64 26.61
C GLU A 418 -19.24 20.69 27.30
N GLU A 419 -17.92 20.52 27.19
CA GLU A 419 -16.91 21.39 27.82
C GLU A 419 -16.56 22.63 26.97
N GLN A 420 -17.11 22.74 25.76
CA GLN A 420 -16.82 23.79 24.78
C GLN A 420 -15.31 24.00 24.57
N CYS A 421 -14.56 22.91 24.51
CA CYS A 421 -13.11 22.94 24.32
C CYS A 421 -12.62 21.81 23.42
N TRP A 422 -11.36 21.91 22.99
CA TRP A 422 -10.69 20.84 22.26
C TRP A 422 -10.10 19.83 23.23
N SER A 423 -10.32 18.54 23.01
CA SER A 423 -9.70 17.46 23.77
C SER A 423 -8.51 16.92 22.98
N CYS A 424 -7.32 16.90 23.58
CA CYS A 424 -6.13 16.32 22.96
C CYS A 424 -6.30 14.81 22.81
N MET A 425 -6.20 14.31 21.58
CA MET A 425 -6.24 12.88 21.27
C MET A 425 -4.84 12.27 21.29
N ARG A 426 -3.89 12.93 20.61
CA ARG A 426 -2.49 12.48 20.53
C ARG A 426 -1.53 13.58 20.09
N ILE A 427 -0.23 13.33 20.30
CA ILE A 427 0.86 14.15 19.78
C ILE A 427 1.22 13.67 18.36
N ARG A 428 1.40 14.61 17.42
CA ARG A 428 1.71 14.36 16.01
C ARG A 428 3.18 14.63 15.71
N SER A 429 4.06 13.68 16.04
CA SER A 429 5.50 13.76 15.72
C SER A 429 5.80 13.64 14.22
N ASP A 430 4.89 13.07 13.45
CA ASP A 430 4.97 12.92 11.99
C ASP A 430 4.76 14.24 11.23
N LYS A 431 4.21 15.27 11.90
CA LYS A 431 3.89 16.56 11.29
C LYS A 431 4.89 17.63 11.70
N SER A 432 5.28 18.44 10.72
CA SER A 432 6.07 19.66 10.94
C SER A 432 5.22 20.93 10.98
N THR A 433 3.97 20.88 10.50
CA THR A 433 3.06 22.04 10.44
C THR A 433 1.63 21.66 10.87
N PRO A 434 0.92 22.53 11.62
CA PRO A 434 -0.49 22.32 11.94
C PRO A 434 -1.37 22.43 10.70
N ASN A 435 -2.67 22.17 10.85
CA ASN A 435 -3.62 22.30 9.75
C ASN A 435 -3.78 23.76 9.27
N ASP A 436 -4.10 23.92 7.99
CA ASP A 436 -4.51 25.21 7.42
C ASP A 436 -5.94 25.56 7.87
N ILE A 437 -6.23 26.86 7.98
CA ILE A 437 -7.53 27.41 8.38
C ILE A 437 -8.68 26.88 7.51
N ASN A 438 -8.43 26.54 6.24
CA ASN A 438 -9.46 25.96 5.38
C ASN A 438 -9.78 24.51 5.77
N THR A 439 -8.80 23.74 6.23
CA THR A 439 -9.04 22.40 6.80
C THR A 439 -9.85 22.52 8.07
N TYR A 440 -9.47 23.43 8.98
CA TYR A 440 -10.23 23.71 10.19
C TYR A 440 -11.70 24.07 9.89
N ARG A 441 -11.96 25.01 8.94
CA ARG A 441 -13.32 25.39 8.55
C ARG A 441 -14.15 24.20 8.04
N LYS A 442 -13.53 23.28 7.28
CA LYS A 442 -14.20 22.07 6.79
C LYS A 442 -14.53 21.10 7.93
N VAL A 443 -13.61 20.91 8.87
CA VAL A 443 -13.84 20.06 10.05
C VAL A 443 -14.91 20.66 10.95
N MET A 444 -14.87 21.98 11.19
CA MET A 444 -15.91 22.68 11.96
C MET A 444 -17.28 22.55 11.31
N ARG A 445 -17.40 22.68 9.98
CA ARG A 445 -18.67 22.41 9.29
C ARG A 445 -19.16 20.99 9.57
N SER A 446 -18.29 19.99 9.51
CA SER A 446 -18.64 18.59 9.83
C SER A 446 -19.13 18.42 11.27
N ILE A 447 -18.49 19.11 12.23
CA ILE A 447 -18.86 19.10 13.65
C ILE A 447 -20.22 19.81 13.87
N THR A 448 -20.46 20.90 13.14
CA THR A 448 -21.72 21.66 13.19
C THR A 448 -22.88 20.89 12.58
N ASP A 449 -22.69 20.29 11.40
CA ASP A 449 -23.73 19.49 10.73
C ASP A 449 -24.12 18.25 11.56
N ASN A 450 -23.18 17.74 12.35
CA ASN A 450 -23.37 16.70 13.37
C ASN A 450 -24.22 15.52 12.88
N ILE A 451 -23.85 14.96 11.74
CA ILE A 451 -24.49 13.75 11.22
C ILE A 451 -24.01 12.59 12.10
N THR A 452 -24.80 12.22 13.10
CA THR A 452 -24.53 11.09 13.99
C THR A 452 -24.78 9.76 13.28
N GLU A 453 -24.37 8.66 13.90
CA GLU A 453 -24.68 7.32 13.40
C GLU A 453 -26.20 7.13 13.24
N GLU A 454 -26.99 7.56 14.22
CA GLU A 454 -28.45 7.41 14.23
C GLU A 454 -29.08 8.17 13.05
N LYS A 455 -28.73 9.45 12.90
CA LYS A 455 -29.24 10.29 11.81
C LYS A 455 -28.85 9.72 10.44
N LEU A 456 -27.62 9.23 10.31
CA LEU A 456 -27.17 8.60 9.06
C LEU A 456 -27.96 7.33 8.74
N LEU A 457 -28.24 6.50 9.75
CA LEU A 457 -28.99 5.26 9.58
C LEU A 457 -30.47 5.53 9.24
N GLU A 458 -31.10 6.51 9.89
CA GLU A 458 -32.48 6.94 9.57
C GLU A 458 -32.59 7.36 8.10
N GLU A 459 -31.67 8.19 7.64
CA GLU A 459 -31.62 8.67 6.25
C GLU A 459 -31.40 7.51 5.27
N ILE A 460 -30.50 6.58 5.59
CA ILE A 460 -30.23 5.40 4.76
C ILE A 460 -31.44 4.47 4.69
N ASP A 461 -32.15 4.27 5.81
CA ASP A 461 -33.34 3.43 5.86
C ASP A 461 -34.42 4.00 4.91
N GLU A 462 -34.66 5.31 4.92
CA GLU A 462 -35.54 5.97 3.95
C GLU A 462 -35.04 5.82 2.49
N ILE A 463 -33.76 6.06 2.25
CA ILE A 463 -33.14 5.97 0.91
C ILE A 463 -33.29 4.55 0.34
N SER A 464 -33.12 3.54 1.17
CA SER A 464 -33.15 2.14 0.75
C SER A 464 -34.52 1.68 0.24
N LEU A 465 -35.60 2.39 0.64
CA LEU A 465 -36.97 2.13 0.21
C LEU A 465 -37.29 2.78 -1.15
N LEU A 466 -36.43 3.65 -1.68
CA LEU A 466 -36.65 4.26 -2.99
C LEU A 466 -36.65 3.18 -4.10
N PRO A 467 -37.55 3.28 -5.11
CA PRO A 467 -37.68 2.26 -6.16
C PRO A 467 -36.36 1.89 -6.83
N MET A 468 -35.53 2.91 -7.06
CA MET A 468 -34.17 2.81 -7.55
C MET A 468 -33.37 1.72 -6.79
N TYR A 469 -33.30 1.81 -5.47
CA TYR A 469 -32.59 0.84 -4.63
C TYR A 469 -33.33 -0.50 -4.50
N ALA A 470 -34.66 -0.48 -4.39
CA ALA A 470 -35.48 -1.67 -4.25
C ALA A 470 -35.33 -2.63 -5.45
N ASP A 471 -35.34 -2.11 -6.68
CA ASP A 471 -35.17 -2.89 -7.90
C ASP A 471 -33.80 -3.58 -7.95
N ARG A 472 -32.75 -2.86 -7.55
CA ARG A 472 -31.38 -3.40 -7.53
C ARG A 472 -31.21 -4.44 -6.42
N MET A 473 -31.86 -4.27 -5.26
CA MET A 473 -31.90 -5.29 -4.21
C MET A 473 -32.57 -6.57 -4.70
N GLN A 474 -33.70 -6.47 -5.41
CA GLN A 474 -34.34 -7.63 -6.02
C GLN A 474 -33.42 -8.34 -7.00
N GLN A 475 -32.77 -7.61 -7.91
CA GLN A 475 -31.82 -8.19 -8.86
C GLN A 475 -30.63 -8.87 -8.16
N ALA A 476 -30.10 -8.27 -7.09
CA ALA A 476 -29.02 -8.85 -6.30
C ALA A 476 -29.46 -10.15 -5.61
N HIS A 477 -30.64 -10.16 -5.00
CA HIS A 477 -31.24 -11.36 -4.39
C HIS A 477 -31.48 -12.46 -5.43
N THR A 478 -31.99 -12.12 -6.62
CA THR A 478 -32.17 -13.09 -7.70
C THR A 478 -30.84 -13.70 -8.14
N LYS A 479 -29.79 -12.88 -8.31
CA LYS A 479 -28.45 -13.37 -8.66
C LYS A 479 -27.85 -14.27 -7.58
N MET A 480 -27.98 -13.90 -6.31
CA MET A 480 -27.51 -14.73 -5.18
C MET A 480 -28.26 -16.07 -5.12
N ALA A 481 -29.59 -16.06 -5.26
CA ALA A 481 -30.40 -17.28 -5.28
C ALA A 481 -30.02 -18.19 -6.47
N GLN A 482 -29.74 -17.62 -7.65
CA GLN A 482 -29.26 -18.37 -8.81
C GLN A 482 -27.86 -18.96 -8.58
N GLN A 483 -26.94 -18.23 -7.94
CA GLN A 483 -25.61 -18.75 -7.59
C GLN A 483 -25.67 -19.86 -6.54
N GLN A 484 -26.54 -19.75 -5.53
CA GLN A 484 -26.77 -20.80 -4.54
C GLN A 484 -27.37 -22.06 -5.18
N ARG A 485 -28.35 -21.90 -6.09
CA ARG A 485 -28.91 -23.03 -6.85
C ARG A 485 -27.88 -23.74 -7.73
N ARG A 486 -26.89 -23.03 -8.27
CA ARG A 486 -25.78 -23.61 -9.05
C ARG A 486 -24.71 -24.29 -8.21
N ARG A 487 -24.70 -24.09 -6.89
CA ARG A 487 -23.75 -24.74 -5.96
C ARG A 487 -24.32 -26.01 -5.29
N LEU A 488 -25.60 -26.31 -5.49
CA LEU A 488 -26.18 -27.59 -5.10
C LEU A 488 -25.82 -28.63 -6.18
N PRO A 489 -25.27 -29.81 -5.82
CA PRO A 489 -25.04 -30.87 -6.80
C PRO A 489 -26.39 -31.29 -7.42
N PRO A 490 -26.42 -31.74 -8.68
CA PRO A 490 -27.65 -32.24 -9.28
C PRO A 490 -28.15 -33.39 -8.40
N GLN A 491 -29.37 -33.26 -7.88
CA GLN A 491 -30.05 -34.38 -7.25
C GLN A 491 -30.32 -35.41 -8.34
N CYS A 492 -29.75 -36.61 -8.18
CA CYS A 492 -30.02 -37.78 -9.02
C CYS A 492 -31.49 -38.15 -8.99
#